data_AF-A0A936CHQ3-F1
#
_entry.id   AF-A0A936CHQ3-F1
#
_cell.length_a   1.000
_cell.length_b   1.000
_cell.length_c   1.000
_cell.angle_alpha   90.00
_cell.angle_beta   90.00
_cell.angle_gamma   90.00
#
_symmetry.space_group_name_H-M   'P 1'
#
loop_
_entity.id
_entity.type
_entity.pdbx_description
1 polymer ?
#
loop_
_entity_poly.entity_id
_entity_poly.type
_entity_poly.pdbx_seq_one_letter_code
_entity_poly.pdbx_strand_id
1 'polypeptide(L)'
;MQKRIIEGVEVQRSSGNVYADLGLPDADKLKIKTGLVIEIRKAMRTLGLNQQAAAARMGIPQPKVSGMMRGDFSNLSERKLMDCLNRLGYDIEIKVRPATEPVGHLTLATA
;
A
#
# COMPACT_ATOMS: atom_id res chain seq x y z
N MET A 1 18.20 -9.56 -13.27
CA MET A 1 17.31 -8.50 -13.80
C MET A 1 17.86 -8.01 -15.13
N GLN A 2 17.04 -7.84 -16.17
CA GLN A 2 17.50 -7.45 -17.51
C GLN A 2 17.62 -5.93 -17.63
N LYS A 3 18.83 -5.44 -17.90
CA LYS A 3 19.09 -4.06 -18.31
C LYS A 3 18.83 -3.91 -19.81
N ARG A 4 18.28 -2.78 -20.23
CA ARG A 4 18.02 -2.45 -21.65
C ARG A 4 18.37 -0.99 -21.88
N ILE A 5 18.66 -0.63 -23.14
CA ILE A 5 18.86 0.76 -23.55
C ILE A 5 17.58 1.20 -24.28
N ILE A 6 16.97 2.30 -23.82
CA ILE A 6 15.85 2.98 -24.49
C ILE A 6 16.31 4.41 -24.75
N GLU A 7 16.32 4.83 -26.02
CA GLU A 7 16.74 6.19 -26.42
C GLU A 7 18.10 6.63 -25.86
N GLY A 8 19.06 5.70 -25.76
CA GLY A 8 20.40 5.97 -25.21
C GLY A 8 20.48 6.00 -23.68
N VAL A 9 19.38 5.75 -22.97
CA VAL A 9 19.32 5.67 -21.51
C VAL A 9 19.31 4.21 -21.05
N GLU A 10 20.20 3.84 -20.13
CA GLU A 10 20.16 2.54 -19.45
C GLU A 10 18.94 2.48 -18.52
N VAL A 11 18.05 1.53 -18.77
CA VAL A 11 16.86 1.29 -17.97
C VAL A 11 16.83 -0.14 -17.44
N GLN A 12 16.23 -0.29 -16.26
CA GLN A 12 16.05 -1.59 -15.60
C GLN A 12 14.57 -1.85 -15.39
N ARG A 13 14.11 -3.06 -15.79
CA ARG A 13 12.73 -3.47 -15.53
C ARG A 13 12.54 -3.73 -14.03
N SER A 14 11.52 -3.10 -13.44
CA SER A 14 11.13 -3.30 -12.04
C SER A 14 10.71 -4.75 -11.77
N SER A 15 10.99 -5.25 -10.56
CA SER A 15 10.44 -6.51 -10.06
C SER A 15 8.94 -6.45 -9.76
N GLY A 16 8.33 -5.27 -9.83
CA GLY A 16 7.00 -5.01 -9.30
C GLY A 16 7.00 -4.72 -7.80
N ASN A 17 8.18 -4.60 -7.18
CA ASN A 17 8.38 -4.03 -5.85
C ASN A 17 9.52 -3.00 -5.90
N VAL A 18 9.20 -1.72 -6.06
CA VAL A 18 10.20 -0.65 -6.13
C VAL A 18 11.06 -0.58 -4.86
N TYR A 19 10.53 -0.95 -3.70
CA TYR A 19 11.30 -0.98 -2.45
C TYR A 19 12.39 -2.05 -2.49
N ALA A 20 12.09 -3.21 -3.08
CA ALA A 20 13.06 -4.29 -3.26
C ALA A 20 14.09 -3.91 -4.34
N ASP A 21 13.64 -3.29 -5.42
CA ASP A 21 14.52 -2.81 -6.50
C ASP A 21 15.54 -1.77 -5.99
N LEU A 22 15.17 -0.98 -4.98
CA LEU A 22 16.03 0.00 -4.32
C LEU A 22 16.81 -0.55 -3.12
N GLY A 23 16.67 -1.83 -2.80
CA GLY A 23 17.39 -2.47 -1.68
C GLY A 23 16.96 -1.99 -0.30
N LEU A 24 15.72 -1.49 -0.15
CA LEU A 24 15.23 -1.02 1.13
C LEU A 24 14.88 -2.19 2.06
N PRO A 25 15.10 -2.06 3.38
CA PRO A 25 14.64 -3.05 4.35
C PRO A 25 13.11 -3.12 4.35
N ASP A 26 12.57 -4.27 4.75
CA ASP A 26 11.12 -4.51 4.83
C ASP A 26 10.36 -4.22 3.52
N ALA A 27 11.00 -4.38 2.36
CA ALA A 27 10.44 -4.04 1.07
C ALA A 27 9.05 -4.65 0.80
N ASP A 28 8.82 -5.91 1.20
CA ASP A 28 7.52 -6.57 1.02
C ASP A 28 6.43 -5.92 1.90
N LYS A 29 6.78 -5.57 3.14
CA LYS A 29 5.89 -4.87 4.07
C LYS A 29 5.54 -3.47 3.56
N LEU A 30 6.52 -2.74 3.02
CA LEU A 30 6.30 -1.43 2.41
C LEU A 30 5.38 -1.52 1.19
N LYS A 31 5.55 -2.55 0.36
CA LYS A 31 4.64 -2.82 -0.77
C LYS A 31 3.20 -3.04 -0.31
N ILE A 32 2.99 -3.86 0.73
CA ILE A 32 1.64 -4.10 1.28
C ILE A 32 1.02 -2.82 1.84
N LYS A 33 1.74 -2.09 2.70
CA LYS A 33 1.24 -0.81 3.25
C LYS A 33 0.88 0.17 2.15
N THR A 34 1.74 0.30 1.14
CA THR A 34 1.50 1.22 0.02
C THR A 34 0.26 0.82 -0.77
N GLY A 35 0.07 -0.48 -1.03
CA GLY A 35 -1.14 -0.99 -1.66
C GLY A 35 -2.41 -0.63 -0.86
N LEU A 36 -2.40 -0.85 0.46
CA LEU A 36 -3.53 -0.49 1.33
C LEU A 36 -3.82 1.02 1.30
N VAL A 37 -2.78 1.86 1.35
CA VAL A 37 -2.92 3.32 1.27
C VAL A 37 -3.49 3.77 -0.07
N ILE A 38 -3.10 3.11 -1.18
CA ILE A 38 -3.68 3.36 -2.50
C ILE A 38 -5.18 3.07 -2.49
N GLU A 39 -5.60 1.94 -1.91
CA GLU A 39 -7.02 1.61 -1.79
C GLU A 39 -7.78 2.60 -0.88
N ILE A 40 -7.19 3.04 0.22
CA ILE A 40 -7.77 4.09 1.08
C ILE A 40 -7.97 5.38 0.28
N ARG A 41 -6.97 5.78 -0.52
CA ARG A 41 -7.05 6.99 -1.35
C ARG A 41 -8.14 6.88 -2.41
N LYS A 42 -8.29 5.71 -3.05
CA LYS A 42 -9.39 5.44 -3.98
C LYS A 42 -10.74 5.51 -3.27
N ALA A 43 -10.88 4.86 -2.13
CA ALA A 43 -12.09 4.88 -1.31
C ALA A 43 -12.51 6.31 -0.91
N MET A 44 -11.56 7.13 -0.43
CA MET A 44 -11.81 8.54 -0.12
C MET A 44 -12.35 9.30 -1.34
N ARG A 45 -11.78 9.08 -2.52
CA ARG A 45 -12.24 9.70 -3.77
C ARG A 45 -13.64 9.23 -4.17
N THR A 46 -13.90 7.92 -4.14
CA THR A 46 -15.21 7.33 -4.46
C THR A 46 -16.31 7.85 -3.54
N LEU A 47 -15.99 8.04 -2.26
CA LEU A 47 -16.93 8.53 -1.25
C LEU A 47 -17.03 10.08 -1.20
N GLY A 48 -16.26 10.81 -2.03
CA GLY A 48 -16.24 12.27 -2.02
C GLY A 48 -15.72 12.90 -0.72
N LEU A 49 -14.87 12.20 0.03
CA LEU A 49 -14.40 12.64 1.34
C LEU A 49 -13.18 13.54 1.23
N ASN A 50 -13.25 14.73 1.85
CA ASN A 50 -12.05 15.50 2.17
C ASN A 50 -11.31 14.85 3.37
N GLN A 51 -10.10 15.34 3.67
CA GLN A 51 -9.26 14.73 4.72
C GLN A 51 -9.88 14.81 6.12
N GLN A 52 -10.65 15.85 6.45
CA GLN A 52 -11.31 15.96 7.76
C GLN A 52 -12.46 14.96 7.89
N ALA A 53 -13.29 14.82 6.87
CA ALA A 53 -14.37 13.85 6.85
C ALA A 53 -13.83 12.41 6.87
N ALA A 54 -12.76 12.14 6.12
CA ALA A 54 -12.08 10.86 6.14
C ALA A 54 -11.46 10.55 7.51
N ALA A 55 -10.86 11.53 8.18
CA ALA A 55 -10.33 11.40 9.53
C ALA A 55 -11.42 11.01 10.55
N ALA A 56 -12.56 11.69 10.53
CA ALA A 56 -13.71 11.35 11.37
C ALA A 56 -14.22 9.92 11.08
N ARG A 57 -14.38 9.59 9.79
CA ARG A 57 -14.89 8.28 9.37
C ARG A 57 -13.95 7.12 9.69
N MET A 58 -12.64 7.28 9.51
CA MET A 58 -11.60 6.29 9.86
C MET A 58 -11.19 6.34 11.36
N GLY A 59 -11.62 7.37 12.08
CA GLY A 59 -11.29 7.66 13.48
C GLY A 59 -9.80 7.63 13.75
N ILE A 60 -9.07 8.36 12.91
CA ILE A 60 -7.68 8.73 13.12
C ILE A 60 -7.57 10.25 13.03
N PRO A 61 -6.59 10.87 13.69
CA PRO A 61 -6.40 12.32 13.61
C PRO A 61 -6.21 12.78 12.16
N GLN A 62 -6.76 13.93 11.78
CA GLN A 62 -6.58 14.49 10.43
C GLN A 62 -5.10 14.66 10.03
N PRO A 63 -4.16 15.02 10.93
CA PRO A 63 -2.74 15.04 10.59
C PRO A 63 -2.21 13.67 10.12
N LYS A 64 -2.73 12.55 10.65
CA LYS A 64 -2.37 11.19 10.19
C LYS A 64 -2.92 10.93 8.79
N VAL A 65 -4.13 11.39 8.48
CA VAL A 65 -4.68 11.32 7.12
C VAL A 65 -3.84 12.14 6.14
N SER A 66 -3.50 13.38 6.51
CA SER A 66 -2.65 14.25 5.71
C SER A 66 -1.26 13.65 5.46
N GLY A 67 -0.62 13.09 6.49
CA GLY A 67 0.63 12.34 6.36
C GLY A 67 0.49 11.19 5.36
N MET A 68 -0.50 10.33 5.55
CA MET A 68 -0.76 9.18 4.69
C MET A 68 -0.97 9.58 3.22
N MET A 69 -1.72 10.66 2.95
CA MET A 69 -1.95 11.18 1.59
C MET A 69 -0.70 11.77 0.93
N ARG A 70 0.31 12.17 1.73
CA ARG A 70 1.62 12.66 1.28
C ARG A 70 2.69 11.56 1.24
N GLY A 71 2.32 10.31 1.52
CA GLY A 71 3.24 9.18 1.55
C GLY A 71 3.89 8.90 2.92
N ASP A 72 3.54 9.66 3.96
CA ASP A 72 3.98 9.39 5.33
C ASP A 72 2.98 8.46 6.05
N PHE A 73 3.24 7.17 5.92
CA PHE A 73 2.49 6.10 6.58
C PHE A 73 3.40 5.07 7.25
N SER A 74 4.67 5.44 7.47
CA SER A 74 5.68 4.61 8.15
C SER A 74 5.19 4.16 9.54
N ASN A 75 4.58 5.11 10.26
CA ASN A 75 4.06 4.98 11.62
C ASN A 75 2.65 4.32 11.71
N LEU A 76 2.07 3.87 10.60
CA LEU A 76 0.81 3.12 10.59
C LEU A 76 1.10 1.64 10.35
N SER A 77 0.52 0.76 11.16
CA SER A 77 0.60 -0.68 10.94
C SER A 77 -0.34 -1.10 9.80
N GLU A 78 -0.04 -2.23 9.15
CA GLU A 78 -0.93 -2.82 8.14
C GLU A 78 -2.32 -3.05 8.72
N ARG A 79 -2.41 -3.56 9.96
CA ARG A 79 -3.68 -3.72 10.68
C ARG A 79 -4.45 -2.42 10.82
N LYS A 80 -3.78 -1.29 11.09
CA LYS A 80 -4.47 0.00 11.19
C LYS A 80 -4.96 0.50 9.84
N LEU A 81 -4.22 0.24 8.76
CA LEU A 81 -4.65 0.56 7.39
C LEU A 81 -5.86 -0.29 6.97
N MET A 82 -5.84 -1.59 7.31
CA MET A 82 -6.99 -2.48 7.11
C MET A 82 -8.23 -2.01 7.88
N ASP A 83 -8.08 -1.61 9.15
CA ASP A 83 -9.15 -1.00 9.95
C ASP A 83 -9.72 0.29 9.29
N CYS A 84 -8.84 1.12 8.72
CA CYS A 84 -9.28 2.31 7.98
C CYS A 84 -10.15 1.95 6.77
N LEU A 85 -9.78 0.94 5.97
CA LEU A 85 -10.57 0.45 4.85
C LEU A 85 -11.94 -0.08 5.29
N ASN A 86 -11.97 -0.91 6.35
CA ASN A 86 -13.23 -1.41 6.91
C ASN A 86 -14.18 -0.26 7.29
N ARG A 87 -13.64 0.79 7.92
CA ARG A 87 -14.42 1.99 8.29
C ARG A 87 -14.85 2.85 7.11
N LEU A 88 -14.16 2.75 5.98
CA LEU A 88 -14.59 3.33 4.71
C LEU A 88 -15.65 2.46 4.01
N GLY A 89 -15.98 1.28 4.54
CA GLY A 89 -17.03 0.40 4.03
C GLY A 89 -16.53 -0.64 3.03
N TYR A 90 -15.25 -1.01 3.11
CA TYR A 90 -14.66 -2.05 2.28
C TYR A 90 -14.45 -3.32 3.10
N ASP A 91 -14.80 -4.47 2.53
CA ASP A 91 -14.46 -5.76 3.12
C ASP A 91 -13.01 -6.15 2.77
N ILE A 92 -12.36 -6.85 3.69
CA ILE A 92 -11.02 -7.39 3.49
C ILE A 92 -11.07 -8.90 3.60
N GLU A 93 -10.75 -9.58 2.50
CA GLU A 93 -10.57 -11.02 2.47
C GLU A 93 -9.09 -11.39 2.60
N ILE A 94 -8.77 -12.31 3.51
CA ILE A 94 -7.43 -12.86 3.67
C ILE A 94 -7.44 -14.30 3.19
N LYS A 95 -6.77 -14.54 2.06
CA LYS A 95 -6.62 -15.88 1.49
C LYS A 95 -5.28 -16.49 1.86
N VAL A 96 -5.31 -17.65 2.51
CA VAL A 96 -4.11 -18.43 2.85
C VAL A 96 -3.94 -19.58 1.86
N ARG A 97 -2.73 -19.76 1.34
CA ARG A 97 -2.36 -20.84 0.41
C ARG A 97 -0.94 -21.33 0.71
N PRO A 98 -0.62 -22.61 0.45
CA PRO A 98 0.76 -23.10 0.56
C PRO A 98 1.71 -22.29 -0.32
N ALA A 99 2.90 -22.01 0.21
CA ALA A 99 3.99 -21.42 -0.55
C ALA A 99 4.78 -22.51 -1.30
N THR A 100 5.36 -22.16 -2.43
CA THR A 100 6.31 -23.03 -3.15
C THR A 100 7.72 -22.95 -2.55
N GLU A 101 8.01 -21.89 -1.80
CA GLU A 101 9.25 -21.65 -1.07
C GLU A 101 9.06 -21.98 0.42
N PRO A 102 10.15 -22.20 1.18
CA PRO A 102 10.08 -22.47 2.62
C PRO A 102 9.40 -21.37 3.43
N VAL A 103 9.45 -20.13 2.95
CA VAL A 103 8.83 -18.96 3.56
C VAL A 103 7.83 -18.36 2.57
N GLY A 104 6.58 -18.20 3.02
CA GLY A 104 5.53 -17.54 2.24
C GLY A 104 5.62 -16.02 2.28
N HIS A 105 4.85 -15.35 1.42
CA HIS A 105 4.80 -13.89 1.34
C HIS A 105 3.35 -13.41 1.42
N LEU A 106 3.15 -12.24 2.02
CA LEU A 106 1.87 -11.55 1.98
C LEU A 106 1.74 -10.83 0.63
N THR A 107 0.58 -10.96 -0.01
CA THR A 107 0.27 -10.24 -1.25
C THR A 107 -1.07 -9.56 -1.12
N LEU A 108 -1.16 -8.30 -1.56
CA LEU A 108 -2.43 -7.60 -1.72
C LEU A 108 -2.93 -7.82 -3.17
N ALA A 109 -4.11 -8.41 -3.30
CA ALA A 109 -4.86 -8.43 -4.55
C ALA A 109 -5.95 -7.37 -4.45
N THR A 110 -6.04 -6.49 -5.45
CA THR A 110 -7.13 -5.51 -5.56
C THR A 110 -8.16 -6.06 -6.54
N ALA A 111 -9.45 -5.93 -6.19
CA ALA A 111 -10.56 -6.30 -7.06
C ALA A 111 -10.70 -5.34 -8.26
#